data_AF-A0A7V6ZI26-F1
#
_entry.id   AF-A0A7V6ZI26-F1
#
_cell.length_a   1.000
_cell.length_b   1.000
_cell.length_c   1.000
_cell.angle_alpha   90.00
_cell.angle_beta   90.00
_cell.angle_gamma   90.00
#
_symmetry.space_group_name_H-M   'P 1'
#
loop_
_entity.id
_entity.type
_entity.pdbx_description
1 polymer ?
#
loop_
_entity_poly.entity_id
_entity_poly.type
_entity_poly.pdbx_seq_one_letter_code
_entity_poly.pdbx_strand_id
1 'polypeptide(L)'
;MSLRSVVAAPFVVAAALAGASLPAAAVFDCEGTVVGVRPISQYNHANGNGFLAVRSGPGGGYAQIGEVYRGDKLSVYGRRGNWYEASCMFGRCQNPLWGPPYPAGWVHKNYVKVRGYCPQ
;
A
#
# COMPACT_ATOMS: atom_id res chain seq x y z
N MET A 1 -54.45 40.36 36.19
CA MET A 1 -54.39 38.96 35.72
C MET A 1 -54.20 38.98 34.22
N SER A 2 -52.95 38.75 33.78
CA SER A 2 -52.50 38.91 32.39
C SER A 2 -52.42 37.53 31.75
N LEU A 3 -53.17 37.30 30.67
CA LEU A 3 -53.01 36.15 29.80
C LEU A 3 -52.90 36.67 28.36
N ARG A 4 -51.74 36.47 27.74
CA ARG A 4 -51.62 36.40 26.28
C ARG A 4 -50.72 35.22 25.93
N SER A 5 -51.38 34.18 25.46
CA SER A 5 -50.83 32.90 25.05
C SER A 5 -49.77 33.07 23.95
N VAL A 6 -48.67 32.33 24.12
CA VAL A 6 -47.60 32.18 23.14
C VAL A 6 -48.12 31.31 21.99
N VAL A 7 -48.09 31.85 20.76
CA VAL A 7 -48.27 31.04 19.54
C VAL A 7 -46.88 30.74 19.00
N ALA A 8 -46.41 29.51 19.22
CA ALA A 8 -45.18 29.00 18.61
C ALA A 8 -45.48 28.53 17.18
N ALA A 9 -44.74 29.07 16.20
CA ALA A 9 -44.85 28.74 14.78
C ALA A 9 -44.31 27.32 14.48
N PRO A 10 -44.82 26.64 13.42
CA PRO A 10 -44.53 25.25 13.18
C PRO A 10 -43.14 25.03 12.57
N PHE A 11 -42.61 23.85 12.88
CA PHE A 11 -41.38 23.24 12.39
C PHE A 11 -41.27 23.23 10.86
N VAL A 12 -40.10 23.61 10.35
CA VAL A 12 -39.61 23.10 9.07
C VAL A 12 -38.28 22.41 9.36
N VAL A 13 -38.33 21.09 9.56
CA VAL A 13 -37.12 20.25 9.58
C VAL A 13 -36.74 20.01 8.13
N ALA A 14 -35.76 20.77 7.63
CA ALA A 14 -35.10 20.43 6.38
C ALA A 14 -34.21 19.20 6.61
N ALA A 15 -34.71 18.02 6.27
CA ALA A 15 -33.90 16.81 6.19
C ALA A 15 -32.96 16.94 4.97
N ALA A 16 -31.76 17.46 5.19
CA ALA A 16 -30.69 17.38 4.21
C ALA A 16 -30.33 15.89 4.06
N LEU A 17 -30.68 15.31 2.91
CA LEU A 17 -30.12 14.03 2.49
C LEU A 17 -28.61 14.25 2.34
N ALA A 18 -27.84 13.88 3.37
CA ALA A 18 -26.40 13.74 3.26
C ALA A 18 -26.15 12.71 2.16
N GLY A 19 -25.77 13.18 0.97
CA GLY A 19 -25.27 12.32 -0.08
C GLY A 19 -24.11 11.52 0.50
N ALA A 20 -24.27 10.22 0.64
CA ALA A 20 -23.17 9.34 0.95
C ALA A 20 -22.21 9.41 -0.25
N SER A 21 -21.19 10.27 -0.16
CA SER A 21 -20.01 10.14 -0.97
C SER A 21 -19.42 8.78 -0.61
N LEU A 22 -19.68 7.78 -1.46
CA LEU A 22 -18.88 6.58 -1.45
C LEU A 22 -17.42 7.07 -1.53
N PRO A 23 -16.52 6.66 -0.62
CA PRO A 23 -15.12 6.94 -0.83
C PRO A 23 -14.80 6.40 -2.22
N ALA A 24 -14.21 7.23 -3.07
CA ALA A 24 -13.65 6.78 -4.32
C ALA A 24 -12.89 5.49 -3.99
N ALA A 25 -13.35 4.36 -4.55
CA ALA A 25 -12.58 3.13 -4.47
C ALA A 25 -11.17 3.55 -4.86
N ALA A 26 -10.24 3.44 -3.90
CA ALA A 26 -8.93 4.03 -3.98
C ALA A 26 -8.41 3.83 -5.40
N VAL A 27 -8.02 4.92 -6.07
CA VAL A 27 -7.34 4.80 -7.35
C VAL A 27 -6.06 4.04 -7.02
N PHE A 28 -6.09 2.72 -7.17
CA PHE A 28 -4.93 1.87 -7.05
C PHE A 28 -4.13 2.15 -8.31
N ASP A 29 -3.38 3.26 -8.29
CA ASP A 29 -2.62 3.70 -9.45
C ASP A 29 -1.76 2.53 -9.93
N CYS A 30 -1.02 1.86 -9.05
CA CYS A 30 -0.51 0.52 -9.36
C CYS A 30 -0.22 -0.29 -8.09
N GLU A 31 -0.88 -1.44 -7.96
CA GLU A 31 -0.66 -2.37 -6.86
C GLU A 31 0.28 -3.49 -7.31
N GLY A 32 1.33 -3.76 -6.52
CA GLY A 32 2.21 -4.90 -6.67
C GLY A 32 1.92 -5.99 -5.63
N THR A 33 1.96 -7.26 -6.04
CA THR A 33 1.98 -8.40 -5.12
C THR A 33 3.30 -9.16 -5.27
N VAL A 34 4.00 -9.41 -4.16
CA VAL A 34 5.27 -10.15 -4.18
C VAL A 34 5.01 -11.63 -4.46
N VAL A 35 5.65 -12.15 -5.51
CA VAL A 35 5.49 -13.52 -6.01
C VAL A 35 6.85 -14.12 -6.35
N GLY A 36 6.92 -15.44 -6.57
CA GLY A 36 8.12 -16.12 -7.08
C GLY A 36 9.30 -16.27 -6.11
N VAL A 37 9.36 -15.53 -5.00
CA VAL A 37 10.34 -15.74 -3.92
C VAL A 37 9.99 -16.95 -3.08
N ARG A 38 10.95 -17.68 -2.51
CA ARG A 38 10.69 -18.86 -1.64
C ARG A 38 9.74 -18.53 -0.47
N PRO A 39 9.01 -19.52 0.08
CA PRO A 39 8.17 -19.29 1.25
C PRO A 39 9.02 -18.86 2.47
N ILE A 40 8.42 -18.09 3.37
CA ILE A 40 9.11 -17.56 4.56
C ILE A 40 9.64 -18.65 5.50
N SER A 41 9.07 -19.86 5.46
CA SER A 41 9.59 -21.03 6.20
C SER A 41 11.00 -21.45 5.76
N GLN A 42 11.46 -20.99 4.59
CA GLN A 42 12.82 -21.20 4.07
C GLN A 42 13.68 -19.94 4.17
N TYR A 43 13.33 -19.01 5.06
CA TYR A 43 14.07 -17.77 5.24
C TYR A 43 15.54 -18.03 5.60
N ASN A 44 16.43 -17.41 4.84
CA ASN A 44 17.85 -17.33 5.14
C ASN A 44 18.41 -16.06 4.47
N HIS A 45 18.68 -15.04 5.29
CA HIS A 45 19.20 -13.76 4.82
C HIS A 45 20.51 -13.91 4.04
N ALA A 46 21.47 -14.63 4.62
CA ALA A 46 22.81 -14.81 4.05
C ALA A 46 22.79 -15.48 2.66
N ASN A 47 21.84 -16.40 2.44
CA ASN A 47 21.69 -17.13 1.18
C ASN A 47 20.68 -16.49 0.21
N GLY A 48 20.07 -15.34 0.55
CA GLY A 48 19.09 -14.69 -0.30
C GLY A 48 17.76 -15.44 -0.45
N ASN A 49 17.37 -16.25 0.54
CA ASN A 49 16.18 -17.09 0.49
C ASN A 49 15.04 -16.55 1.35
N GLY A 50 13.82 -16.64 0.82
CA GLY A 50 12.58 -16.35 1.56
C GLY A 50 12.13 -14.90 1.51
N PHE A 51 12.83 -14.02 0.80
CA PHE A 51 12.52 -12.60 0.67
C PHE A 51 12.86 -12.08 -0.75
N LEU A 52 12.31 -10.91 -1.07
CA LEU A 52 12.72 -10.06 -2.18
C LEU A 52 13.45 -8.85 -1.60
N ALA A 53 14.69 -8.62 -2.04
CA ALA A 53 15.48 -7.49 -1.59
C ALA A 53 14.88 -6.16 -2.11
N VAL A 54 14.64 -5.22 -1.20
CA VAL A 54 14.40 -3.81 -1.53
C VAL A 54 15.76 -3.12 -1.54
N ARG A 55 16.09 -2.47 -2.66
CA ARG A 55 17.40 -1.85 -2.88
C ARG A 55 17.32 -0.33 -2.97
N SER A 56 18.43 0.33 -2.69
CA SER A 56 18.53 1.80 -2.80
C SER A 56 18.49 2.32 -4.23
N GLY A 57 18.65 1.46 -5.24
CA GLY A 57 18.57 1.83 -6.65
C GLY A 57 18.26 0.65 -7.59
N PRO A 58 17.95 0.94 -8.87
CA PRO A 58 17.49 -0.03 -9.86
C PRO A 58 18.67 -0.86 -10.43
N GLY A 59 19.23 -1.75 -9.61
CA GLY A 59 20.33 -2.62 -10.04
C GLY A 59 20.82 -3.57 -8.95
N GLY A 60 21.44 -4.68 -9.34
CA GLY A 60 22.00 -5.67 -8.41
C GLY A 60 23.19 -5.16 -7.59
N GLY A 61 23.87 -4.09 -8.03
CA GLY A 61 24.98 -3.45 -7.33
C GLY A 61 24.57 -2.43 -6.27
N TYR A 62 23.29 -2.03 -6.22
CA TYR A 62 22.80 -1.11 -5.18
C TYR A 62 22.60 -1.84 -3.86
N ALA A 63 22.88 -1.15 -2.75
CA ALA A 63 22.74 -1.72 -1.41
C ALA A 63 21.31 -2.21 -1.15
N GLN A 64 21.18 -3.37 -0.50
CA GLN A 64 19.92 -3.82 0.08
C GLN A 64 19.60 -2.96 1.31
N ILE A 65 18.40 -2.40 1.35
CA ILE A 65 17.93 -1.50 2.41
C ILE A 65 16.71 -2.05 3.16
N GLY A 66 16.07 -3.10 2.64
CA GLY A 66 14.96 -3.77 3.29
C GLY A 66 14.56 -5.07 2.59
N GLU A 67 13.51 -5.70 3.11
CA GLU A 67 12.96 -6.95 2.60
C GLU A 67 11.44 -6.90 2.50
N VAL A 68 10.91 -7.50 1.44
CA VAL A 68 9.48 -7.82 1.31
C VAL A 68 9.33 -9.32 1.03
N TYR A 69 8.21 -9.92 1.41
CA TYR A 69 8.03 -11.36 1.46
C TYR A 69 6.90 -11.82 0.53
N ARG A 70 6.89 -13.11 0.15
CA ARG A 70 5.84 -13.67 -0.72
C ARG A 70 4.45 -13.32 -0.16
N GLY A 71 3.61 -12.71 -0.99
CA GLY A 71 2.26 -12.29 -0.63
C GLY A 71 2.14 -10.85 -0.15
N ASP A 72 3.25 -10.17 0.17
CA ASP A 72 3.23 -8.76 0.54
C ASP A 72 2.68 -7.90 -0.59
N LYS A 73 1.99 -6.82 -0.19
CA LYS A 73 1.34 -5.88 -1.08
C LYS A 73 2.10 -4.58 -1.09
N LEU A 74 2.37 -4.09 -2.28
CA LEU A 74 3.24 -2.95 -2.54
C LEU A 74 2.47 -1.88 -3.32
N SER A 75 2.73 -0.62 -3.01
CA SER A 75 2.39 0.51 -3.88
C SER A 75 3.54 0.70 -4.84
N VAL A 76 3.28 0.59 -6.14
CA VAL A 76 4.30 0.74 -7.19
C VAL A 76 4.11 2.10 -7.85
N TYR A 77 5.14 2.93 -7.80
CA TYR A 77 5.07 4.34 -8.22
C TYR A 77 6.19 4.74 -9.18
N GLY A 78 7.07 3.81 -9.55
CA GLY A 78 8.11 4.04 -10.54
C GLY A 78 8.57 2.77 -11.23
N ARG A 79 9.19 2.94 -12.40
CA ARG A 79 9.77 1.85 -13.17
C ARG A 79 11.08 2.31 -13.80
N ARG A 80 12.08 1.42 -13.80
CA ARG A 80 13.32 1.62 -14.55
C ARG A 80 13.89 0.28 -15.00
N GLY A 81 13.83 0.02 -16.30
CA GLY A 81 14.31 -1.24 -16.89
C GLY A 81 13.63 -2.47 -16.27
N ASN A 82 14.40 -3.26 -15.51
CA ASN A 82 13.93 -4.48 -14.85
C ASN A 82 13.49 -4.28 -13.39
N TRP A 83 13.34 -3.04 -12.94
CA TRP A 83 13.04 -2.70 -11.56
C TRP A 83 11.76 -1.88 -11.44
N TYR A 84 11.02 -2.14 -10.37
CA TYR A 84 9.95 -1.28 -9.89
C TYR A 84 10.46 -0.51 -8.67
N GLU A 85 10.08 0.76 -8.60
CA GLU A 85 10.16 1.54 -7.38
C GLU A 85 8.84 1.38 -6.63
N ALA A 86 8.92 0.94 -5.38
CA ALA A 86 7.76 0.51 -4.62
C ALA A 86 7.96 0.67 -3.12
N SER A 87 6.84 0.79 -2.40
CA SER A 87 6.79 0.80 -0.95
C SER A 87 5.83 -0.26 -0.42
N CYS A 88 6.17 -0.85 0.72
CA CYS A 88 5.30 -1.80 1.42
C CYS A 88 3.99 -1.11 1.86
N MET A 89 2.84 -1.71 1.52
CA MET A 89 1.52 -1.30 2.01
C MET A 89 1.10 -2.16 3.20
N PHE A 90 1.07 -3.48 3.03
CA PHE A 90 0.69 -4.42 4.08
C PHE A 90 1.25 -5.83 3.83
N GLY A 91 1.36 -6.60 4.91
CA GLY A 91 1.91 -7.95 4.91
C GLY A 91 3.04 -8.09 5.92
N ARG A 92 3.94 -9.06 5.67
CA ARG A 92 5.07 -9.32 6.56
C ARG A 92 6.08 -8.17 6.57
N CYS A 93 6.20 -7.39 5.51
CA CYS A 93 7.06 -6.20 5.43
C CYS A 93 6.78 -5.11 6.49
N GLN A 94 5.67 -5.20 7.24
CA GLN A 94 5.39 -4.34 8.40
C GLN A 94 6.16 -4.76 9.66
N ASN A 95 6.56 -6.03 9.74
CA ASN A 95 7.41 -6.60 10.79
C ASN A 95 8.41 -7.58 10.16
N PRO A 96 9.38 -7.06 9.39
CA PRO A 96 10.28 -7.89 8.60
C PRO A 96 11.24 -8.68 9.49
N LEU A 97 11.80 -9.76 8.95
CA LEU A 97 12.88 -10.52 9.59
C LEU A 97 14.22 -9.80 9.53
N TRP A 98 14.38 -8.84 8.61
CA TRP A 98 15.55 -7.98 8.50
C TRP A 98 15.19 -6.63 7.85
N GLY A 99 15.87 -5.56 8.28
CA GLY A 99 15.68 -4.21 7.78
C GLY A 99 14.53 -3.45 8.47
N PRO A 100 14.27 -2.20 8.06
CA PRO A 100 13.22 -1.38 8.65
C PRO A 100 11.82 -1.83 8.19
N PRO A 101 10.78 -1.60 9.01
CA PRO A 101 9.40 -1.80 8.59
C PRO A 101 9.04 -0.80 7.47
N TYR A 102 8.05 -1.16 6.65
CA TYR A 102 7.59 -0.35 5.52
C TYR A 102 8.71 0.07 4.55
N PRO A 103 9.58 -0.85 4.09
CA PRO A 103 10.68 -0.47 3.23
C PRO A 103 10.17 0.12 1.91
N ALA A 104 10.86 1.16 1.44
CA ALA A 104 10.60 1.83 0.17
C ALA A 104 11.89 1.89 -0.66
N GLY A 105 11.81 1.50 -1.92
CA GLY A 105 12.95 1.46 -2.83
C GLY A 105 12.71 0.57 -4.03
N TRP A 106 13.77 -0.04 -4.56
CA TRP A 106 13.76 -0.74 -5.83
C TRP A 106 13.70 -2.26 -5.65
N VAL A 107 12.72 -2.89 -6.31
CA VAL A 107 12.51 -4.34 -6.32
C VAL A 107 12.53 -4.87 -7.75
N HIS A 108 13.05 -6.08 -7.94
CA HIS A 108 13.16 -6.65 -9.28
C HIS A 108 11.79 -7.11 -9.80
N LYS A 109 11.41 -6.70 -11.02
CA LYS A 109 10.06 -6.86 -11.56
C LYS A 109 9.57 -8.30 -11.64
N ASN A 110 10.47 -9.27 -11.87
CA ASN A 110 10.09 -10.69 -12.00
C ASN A 110 9.47 -11.27 -10.73
N TYR A 111 9.62 -10.60 -9.58
CA TYR A 111 9.08 -11.03 -8.30
C TYR A 111 7.89 -10.18 -7.85
N VAL A 112 7.36 -9.31 -8.70
CA VAL A 112 6.21 -8.45 -8.40
C VAL A 112 5.17 -8.58 -9.49
N LYS A 113 4.01 -9.14 -9.17
CA LYS A 113 2.85 -9.17 -10.04
C LYS A 113 2.06 -7.87 -9.85
N VAL A 114 2.13 -6.98 -10.83
CA VAL A 114 1.43 -5.69 -10.81
C VAL A 114 0.02 -5.77 -11.40
N ARG A 115 -0.89 -4.91 -10.92
CA ARG A 115 -2.25 -4.69 -11.45
C ARG A 115 -2.58 -3.20 -11.34
N GLY A 116 -3.45 -2.70 -12.21
CA GLY A 116 -3.78 -1.26 -12.28
C GLY A 116 -2.99 -0.55 -13.39
N TYR A 117 -2.90 0.78 -13.28
CA TYR A 117 -2.23 1.66 -14.23
C TYR A 117 -0.82 2.07 -13.77
N CYS A 118 0.16 1.23 -14.07
CA CYS A 118 1.52 1.45 -13.59
C CYS A 118 2.25 2.54 -14.37
N PRO A 119 2.95 3.46 -13.67
CA PRO A 119 3.79 4.46 -14.31
C PRO A 119 4.85 3.79 -15.19
N GLN A 120 5.15 4.43 -16.32
CA GLN A 120 6.10 3.93 -17.32
C GLN A 120 7.55 4.15 -16.92
#